data_AF-A0A940FRF8-F1
#
_entry.id   AF-A0A940FRF8-F1
#
_cell.length_a   1.000
_cell.length_b   1.000
_cell.length_c   1.000
_cell.angle_alpha   90.00
_cell.angle_beta   90.00
_cell.angle_gamma   90.00
#
_symmetry.space_group_name_H-M   'P 1'
#
loop_
_entity.id
_entity.type
_entity.pdbx_description
1 polymer ?
#
loop_
_entity_poly.entity_id
_entity_poly.type
_entity_poly.pdbx_seq_one_letter_code
_entity_poly.pdbx_strand_id
1 'polypeptide(L)'
;MNNYHLENEQDYLAAKFHISDSHIKQASHLAFLKIQSWKFALRTPTIGQRYREEAQELINKSFCSFVPNSFILSEEGYYFSPLN
;
A
#
# COMPACT_ATOMS: atom_id res chain seq x y z
N MET A 1 5.30 -46.24 5.50
CA MET A 1 4.97 -45.63 4.19
C MET A 1 4.24 -44.33 4.50
N ASN A 2 4.96 -43.22 4.68
CA ASN A 2 4.37 -41.94 5.08
C ASN A 2 3.91 -41.20 3.83
N ASN A 3 2.60 -41.25 3.57
CA ASN A 3 1.96 -40.33 2.64
C ASN A 3 1.91 -38.96 3.32
N TYR A 4 2.89 -38.11 3.03
CA TYR A 4 2.72 -36.69 3.24
C TYR A 4 1.62 -36.24 2.28
N HIS A 5 0.41 -36.09 2.81
CA HIS A 5 -0.61 -35.29 2.15
C HIS A 5 -0.01 -33.90 2.00
N LEU A 6 0.43 -33.56 0.79
CA LEU A 6 0.54 -32.17 0.36
C LEU A 6 -0.89 -31.62 0.47
N GLU A 7 -1.23 -31.02 1.60
CA GLU A 7 -2.49 -30.31 1.75
C GLU A 7 -2.57 -29.28 0.62
N ASN A 8 -3.68 -29.31 -0.11
CA ASN A 8 -3.91 -28.36 -1.17
C ASN A 8 -4.17 -26.98 -0.54
N GLU A 9 -3.13 -26.18 -0.38
CA GLU A 9 -3.22 -24.83 0.19
C GLU A 9 -3.85 -23.81 -0.77
N GLN A 10 -4.31 -24.21 -1.96
CA GLN A 10 -4.90 -23.29 -2.94
C GLN A 10 -6.08 -22.50 -2.37
N ASP A 11 -6.96 -23.15 -1.60
CA ASP A 11 -8.11 -22.47 -0.99
C ASP A 11 -7.67 -21.45 0.06
N TYR A 12 -6.65 -21.79 0.86
CA TYR A 12 -6.07 -20.89 1.85
C TYR A 12 -5.39 -19.67 1.18
N LEU A 13 -4.59 -19.91 0.14
CA LEU A 13 -3.92 -18.87 -0.62
C LEU A 13 -4.92 -17.97 -1.35
N ALA A 14 -5.97 -18.55 -1.94
CA ALA A 14 -7.05 -17.80 -2.58
C ALA A 14 -7.78 -16.90 -1.58
N ALA A 15 -8.11 -17.42 -0.39
CA ALA A 15 -8.74 -16.64 0.67
C ALA A 15 -7.84 -15.46 1.11
N LYS A 16 -6.54 -15.72 1.33
CA LYS A 16 -5.57 -14.68 1.70
C LYS A 16 -5.43 -13.62 0.61
N PHE A 17 -5.38 -14.03 -0.65
CA PHE A 17 -5.35 -13.12 -1.80
C PHE A 17 -6.60 -12.24 -1.85
N HIS A 18 -7.80 -12.82 -1.73
CA HIS A 18 -9.05 -12.07 -1.77
C HIS A 18 -9.17 -11.05 -0.64
N ILE A 19 -8.71 -11.39 0.56
CA ILE A 19 -8.65 -10.46 1.69
C ILE A 19 -7.71 -9.30 1.35
N SER A 20 -6.48 -9.61 0.90
CA SER A 20 -5.49 -8.59 0.55
C SER A 20 -5.96 -7.67 -0.57
N ASP A 21 -6.51 -8.24 -1.65
CA ASP A 21 -7.05 -7.49 -2.79
C ASP A 21 -8.21 -6.57 -2.38
N SER A 22 -9.12 -7.04 -1.50
CA SER A 22 -10.18 -6.22 -0.93
C SER A 22 -9.63 -5.02 -0.14
N HIS A 23 -8.64 -5.25 0.72
CA HIS A 23 -7.97 -4.17 1.46
C HIS A 23 -7.29 -3.16 0.54
N ILE A 24 -6.57 -3.63 -0.49
CA ILE A 24 -5.90 -2.76 -1.46
C ILE A 24 -6.92 -1.90 -2.22
N LYS A 25 -8.04 -2.50 -2.67
CA LYS A 25 -9.11 -1.78 -3.37
C LYS A 25 -9.73 -0.69 -2.49
N GLN A 26 -10.03 -1.01 -1.24
CA GLN A 26 -10.58 -0.03 -0.29
C GLN A 26 -9.60 1.10 0.00
N ALA A 27 -8.33 0.78 0.26
CA ALA A 27 -7.28 1.76 0.50
C ALA A 27 -7.09 2.69 -0.71
N SER A 28 -7.09 2.11 -1.92
CA SER A 28 -6.98 2.86 -3.17
C SER A 28 -8.18 3.80 -3.39
N HIS A 29 -9.40 3.34 -3.10
CA HIS A 29 -10.59 4.17 -3.19
C HIS A 29 -10.55 5.33 -2.18
N LEU A 30 -10.16 5.07 -0.94
CA LEU A 30 -10.01 6.12 0.08
C LEU A 30 -8.95 7.14 -0.31
N ALA A 31 -7.82 6.69 -0.85
CA ALA A 31 -6.76 7.56 -1.35
C ALA A 31 -7.27 8.46 -2.48
N PHE A 32 -8.04 7.89 -3.43
CA PHE A 32 -8.67 8.65 -4.51
C PHE A 32 -9.59 9.75 -3.97
N LEU A 33 -10.47 9.44 -3.01
CA LEU A 33 -11.37 10.42 -2.42
C LEU A 33 -10.62 11.55 -1.71
N LYS A 34 -9.53 11.24 -0.99
CA LYS A 34 -8.68 12.26 -0.36
C LYS A 34 -8.05 13.20 -1.39
N ILE A 35 -7.57 12.66 -2.51
CA ILE A 35 -7.01 13.48 -3.61
C ILE A 35 -8.08 14.39 -4.21
N GLN A 36 -9.30 13.89 -4.41
CA GLN A 36 -10.41 14.71 -4.93
C GLN A 36 -10.80 15.82 -3.96
N SER A 37 -10.92 15.49 -2.67
CA SER A 37 -11.19 16.46 -1.61
C SER A 37 -10.11 17.56 -1.58
N TRP A 38 -8.84 17.18 -1.71
CA TRP A 38 -7.73 18.14 -1.79
C TRP A 38 -7.82 19.04 -3.03
N LYS A 39 -8.06 18.47 -4.23
CA LYS A 39 -8.24 19.25 -5.47
C LYS A 39 -9.39 20.24 -5.36
N PHE A 40 -10.49 19.84 -4.71
CA PHE A 40 -11.60 20.74 -4.42
C PHE A 40 -11.16 21.85 -3.46
N ALA A 41 -10.45 21.49 -2.40
CA ALA A 41 -10.02 22.45 -1.40
C ALA A 41 -9.08 23.54 -1.95
N LEU A 42 -8.18 23.18 -2.86
CA LEU A 42 -7.29 24.13 -3.53
C LEU A 42 -8.03 25.17 -4.39
N ARG A 43 -9.20 24.81 -4.93
CA ARG A 43 -10.01 25.69 -5.80
C ARG A 43 -10.86 26.67 -5.00
N THR A 44 -11.06 26.44 -3.71
CA THR A 44 -11.91 27.28 -2.87
C THR A 44 -11.06 28.38 -2.20
N PRO A 45 -11.25 29.67 -2.53
CA PRO A 45 -10.38 30.76 -2.07
C PRO A 45 -10.41 30.99 -0.55
N THR A 46 -11.49 30.57 0.12
CA THR A 46 -11.69 30.72 1.57
C THR A 46 -11.05 29.63 2.41
N ILE A 47 -10.54 28.55 1.79
CA ILE A 47 -9.85 27.50 2.53
C ILE A 47 -8.46 28.01 2.88
N GLY A 48 -8.27 28.25 4.18
CA GLY A 48 -7.10 28.88 4.76
C GLY A 48 -5.80 28.14 4.43
N GLN A 49 -4.73 28.93 4.33
CA GLN A 49 -3.37 28.49 4.03
C GLN A 49 -2.93 27.24 4.83
N ARG A 50 -3.33 27.15 6.11
CA ARG A 50 -3.05 26.00 6.98
C ARG A 50 -3.52 24.65 6.42
N TYR A 51 -4.73 24.59 5.83
CA TYR A 51 -5.23 23.34 5.26
C TYR A 51 -4.43 22.89 4.03
N ARG A 52 -3.93 23.86 3.25
CA ARG A 52 -3.06 23.56 2.09
C ARG A 52 -1.72 23.01 2.54
N GLU A 53 -1.14 23.57 3.59
CA GLU A 53 0.12 23.11 4.19
C GLU A 53 -0.01 21.70 4.79
N GLU A 54 -1.06 21.46 5.60
CA GLU A 54 -1.36 20.13 6.16
C GLU A 54 -1.56 19.08 5.05
N ALA A 55 -2.28 19.43 3.98
CA ALA A 55 -2.50 18.51 2.85
C ALA A 55 -1.21 18.22 2.07
N GLN A 56 -0.35 19.23 1.87
CA GLN A 56 0.93 19.07 1.19
C GLN A 56 1.86 18.14 1.98
N GLU A 57 1.91 18.29 3.30
CA GLU A 57 2.70 17.40 4.16
C GLU A 57 2.21 15.95 4.09
N LEU A 58 0.89 15.75 4.06
CA LEU A 58 0.27 14.43 3.95
C LEU A 58 0.62 13.74 2.62
N ILE A 59 0.60 14.48 1.51
CA ILE A 59 1.00 13.97 0.19
C ILE A 59 2.49 13.59 0.19
N ASN A 60 3.35 14.45 0.74
CA ASN A 60 4.78 14.19 0.78
C ASN A 60 5.10 12.91 1.58
N LYS A 61 4.42 12.70 2.71
CA LYS A 61 4.59 11.50 3.54
C LYS A 61 4.02 10.23 2.91
N SER A 62 2.87 10.33 2.23
CA SER A 62 2.16 9.15 1.71
C SER A 62 2.58 8.75 0.28
N PHE A 63 2.75 9.71 -0.62
CA PHE A 63 2.97 9.45 -2.06
C PHE A 63 4.42 9.68 -2.51
N CYS A 64 5.15 10.57 -1.84
CA CYS A 64 6.52 10.92 -2.24
C CYS A 64 7.59 10.26 -1.35
N SER A 65 7.20 9.37 -0.44
CA SER A 65 8.12 8.50 0.30
C SER A 65 8.56 7.35 -0.61
N PHE A 66 9.39 7.67 -1.61
CA PHE A 66 9.98 6.67 -2.48
C PHE A 66 10.90 5.75 -1.66
N VAL A 67 10.53 4.48 -1.54
CA VAL A 67 11.38 3.44 -0.95
C VAL A 67 12.09 2.72 -2.10
N PRO A 68 13.43 2.78 -2.17
CA PRO A 68 14.17 2.09 -3.21
C PRO A 68 13.93 0.58 -3.18
N ASN A 69 13.85 -0.06 -4.35
CA ASN A 69 13.69 -1.51 -4.45
C ASN A 69 14.76 -2.28 -3.65
N SER A 70 15.99 -1.75 -3.57
CA SER A 70 17.07 -2.33 -2.79
C SER A 70 16.76 -2.43 -1.29
N PHE A 71 16.07 -1.43 -0.73
CA PHE A 71 15.64 -1.44 0.67
C PHE A 71 14.60 -2.54 0.91
N ILE A 72 13.58 -2.62 0.05
CA ILE A 72 12.52 -3.65 0.14
C ILE A 72 13.13 -5.05 0.04
N LEU A 73 13.98 -5.29 -0.98
CA LEU A 73 14.61 -6.58 -1.19
C LEU A 73 15.53 -6.99 -0.03
N SER A 74 16.15 -6.03 0.65
CA SER A 74 16.94 -6.29 1.86
C SER A 74 16.06 -6.72 3.03
N GLU A 75 14.97 -5.99 3.30
CA GLU A 75 14.04 -6.31 4.39
C GLU A 75 13.35 -7.67 4.19
N GLU A 76 13.03 -8.03 2.95
CA GLU A 76 12.39 -9.31 2.59
C GLU A 76 13.36 -10.51 2.62
N GLY A 77 14.62 -10.32 3.02
CA GLY A 77 15.56 -11.42 3.16
C GLY A 77 16.19 -11.90 1.84
N TYR A 78 15.96 -11.20 0.72
CA TYR A 78 16.38 -11.64 -0.61
C TYR A 78 17.90 -11.82 -0.70
N TYR A 79 18.67 -10.86 -0.17
CA TYR A 79 20.15 -10.91 -0.18
C TYR A 79 20.75 -11.83 0.90
N PHE A 80 19.94 -12.29 1.85
CA PHE A 80 20.39 -13.15 2.95
C PHE A 80 20.04 -14.63 2.72
N SER A 81 19.30 -14.92 1.65
CA SER A 81 18.98 -16.27 1.24
C SER A 81 20.18 -16.88 0.49
N PRO A 82 20.67 -18.08 0.87
CA PRO A 82 21.75 -18.73 0.14
C PRO A 82 21.31 -18.98 -1.31
N LEU A 83 22.13 -18.57 -2.27
CA LEU A 83 21.99 -18.94 -3.68
C LEU A 83 22.06 -20.46 -3.76
N ASN A 84 20.95 -21.10 -4.15
CA ASN A 84 20.91 -22.52 -4.48
C ASN A 84 21.85 -22.84 -5.64
#